data_AF-A0AAD6LIK7-F1
#
_entry.id   AF-A0AAD6LIK7-F1
#
_cell.length_a   1.000
_cell.length_b   1.000
_cell.length_c   1.000
_cell.angle_alpha   90.00
_cell.angle_beta   90.00
_cell.angle_gamma   90.00
#
_symmetry.space_group_name_H-M   'P 1'
#
loop_
_entity.id
_entity.type
_entity.pdbx_description
1 polymer ?
#
loop_
_entity_poly.entity_id
_entity_poly.type
_entity_poly.pdbx_seq_one_letter_code
_entity_poly.pdbx_strand_id
1 'polypeptide(L)'
;MSLRNISFTLLVALLAIMASTVLISPNLSLLHQLIELGLATFSSPFIATFVPYSIEGRRHHHHHNKHHSDGKIVNICEDFPPDFPPPDTNTTSTICVDRNGCCNFTTVQSAVDSVMNFSQKRTIIWINSGIYYEKVTVLKYKQNITFQGQGYTSTAIVWNDTAKSSNGTFYSGSVQVFSNSFIAKNISFMNVAPIPSPGDVGAQAVAIRISGDQAFFLGCGFFGAQDTLHDDRGRHYFKDCYIQGSIDFIFGNARSLYEVT
;
A
#
# COMPACT_ATOMS: atom_id res chain seq x y z
N MET A 1 -1.41 17.97 -50.33
CA MET A 1 -1.75 18.07 -48.89
C MET A 1 -2.57 19.33 -48.68
N SER A 2 -3.77 19.22 -48.11
CA SER A 2 -4.68 20.36 -47.90
C SER A 2 -4.08 21.37 -46.92
N LEU A 3 -4.24 22.68 -47.20
CA LEU A 3 -3.79 23.80 -46.35
C LEU A 3 -4.24 23.65 -44.87
N ARG A 4 -5.35 22.93 -44.62
CA ARG A 4 -5.87 22.67 -43.27
C ARG A 4 -4.94 21.79 -42.43
N ASN A 5 -4.23 20.85 -43.04
CA ASN A 5 -3.34 19.94 -42.29
C ASN A 5 -2.02 20.61 -41.91
N ILE A 6 -1.57 21.60 -42.70
CA ILE A 6 -0.37 22.40 -42.43
C ILE A 6 -0.63 23.36 -41.26
N SER A 7 -1.84 23.95 -41.19
CA SER A 7 -2.24 24.83 -40.10
C SER A 7 -2.32 24.11 -38.74
N PHE A 8 -2.80 22.86 -38.72
CA PHE A 8 -2.92 22.09 -37.48
C PHE A 8 -1.57 21.62 -36.95
N THR A 9 -0.65 21.22 -37.82
CA THR A 9 0.71 20.81 -37.41
C THR A 9 1.53 21.98 -36.88
N LEU A 10 1.39 23.17 -37.47
CA LEU A 10 2.00 24.40 -36.94
C LEU A 10 1.44 24.79 -35.57
N LEU A 11 0.13 24.61 -35.34
CA LEU A 11 -0.51 24.90 -34.05
C LEU A 11 -0.01 23.97 -32.94
N VAL A 12 0.10 22.66 -33.23
CA VAL A 12 0.61 21.66 -32.27
C VAL A 12 2.09 21.92 -31.95
N ALA A 13 2.90 22.29 -32.95
CA ALA A 13 4.31 22.62 -32.74
C ALA A 13 4.48 23.89 -31.88
N LEU A 14 3.66 24.92 -32.10
CA LEU A 14 3.67 26.13 -31.28
C LEU A 14 3.24 25.87 -29.83
N LEU A 15 2.22 25.03 -29.62
CA LEU A 15 1.78 24.63 -28.27
C LEU A 15 2.86 23.82 -27.53
N ALA A 16 3.60 22.95 -28.21
CA ALA A 16 4.68 22.17 -27.63
C ALA A 16 5.89 23.05 -27.23
N ILE A 17 6.23 24.06 -28.05
CA ILE A 17 7.29 25.03 -27.74
C ILE A 17 6.88 25.93 -26.56
N MET A 18 5.61 26.31 -26.47
CA MET A 18 5.11 27.09 -25.33
C MET A 18 5.11 26.28 -24.04
N ALA A 19 4.68 25.01 -24.07
CA ALA A 19 4.71 24.13 -22.91
C ALA A 19 6.13 23.87 -22.38
N SER A 20 7.13 23.79 -23.27
CA SER A 20 8.52 23.59 -22.85
C SER A 20 9.13 24.84 -22.20
N THR A 21 8.73 26.05 -22.60
CA THR A 21 9.19 27.30 -21.93
C THR A 21 8.63 27.48 -20.51
N VAL A 22 7.40 26.99 -20.24
CA VAL A 22 6.78 27.01 -18.90
C VAL A 22 7.48 26.07 -17.92
N LEU A 23 8.04 24.95 -18.42
CA LEU A 23 8.81 24.01 -17.60
C LEU A 23 10.21 24.52 -17.22
N ILE A 24 10.76 25.47 -17.98
CA ILE A 24 12.12 26.01 -17.78
C ILE A 24 12.11 27.28 -16.89
N SER A 25 11.01 28.04 -16.86
CA SER A 25 10.82 29.13 -15.89
C SER A 25 9.33 29.32 -15.54
N PRO A 26 8.89 29.00 -14.30
CA PRO A 26 7.49 29.15 -13.93
C PRO A 26 7.21 30.62 -13.59
N ASN A 27 6.84 31.43 -14.59
CA ASN A 27 6.32 32.77 -14.34
C ASN A 27 4.78 32.71 -14.28
N LEU A 28 4.23 32.90 -13.09
CA LEU A 28 2.81 32.72 -12.75
C LEU A 28 1.85 33.62 -13.55
N SER A 29 2.35 34.72 -14.14
CA SER A 29 1.57 35.66 -14.96
C SER A 29 1.18 35.11 -16.34
N LEU A 30 2.01 34.24 -16.93
CA LEU A 30 1.78 33.64 -18.26
C LEU A 30 0.73 32.52 -18.22
N LEU A 31 0.58 31.83 -17.08
CA LEU A 31 -0.37 30.74 -16.92
C LEU A 31 -1.83 31.23 -16.94
N HIS A 32 -2.09 32.42 -16.37
CA HIS A 32 -3.44 33.01 -16.38
C HIS A 32 -3.88 33.46 -17.79
N GLN A 33 -2.98 33.96 -18.63
CA GLN A 33 -3.31 34.33 -20.01
C GLN A 33 -3.62 33.10 -20.90
N LEU A 34 -3.04 31.94 -20.60
CA LEU A 34 -3.29 30.68 -21.32
C LEU A 34 -4.67 30.08 -21.03
N ILE A 35 -5.15 30.20 -19.78
CA ILE A 35 -6.49 29.71 -19.38
C ILE A 35 -7.59 30.52 -20.09
N GLU A 36 -7.43 31.84 -20.18
CA GLU A 36 -8.36 32.72 -20.89
C GLU A 36 -8.38 32.46 -22.41
N LEU A 37 -7.23 32.16 -23.02
CA LEU A 37 -7.15 31.85 -24.45
C LEU A 37 -7.78 30.49 -24.81
N GLY A 38 -7.71 29.51 -23.91
CA GLY A 38 -8.33 28.20 -24.06
C GLY A 38 -9.86 28.25 -23.98
N LEU A 39 -10.42 29.13 -23.16
CA LEU A 39 -11.87 29.33 -23.01
C LEU A 39 -12.51 30.04 -24.20
N ALA A 40 -11.75 30.86 -24.95
CA ALA A 40 -12.27 31.62 -26.09
C ALA A 40 -12.44 30.81 -27.40
N THR A 41 -12.01 29.54 -27.46
CA THR A 41 -11.98 28.75 -28.71
C THR A 41 -12.98 27.60 -28.80
N PHE A 42 -13.81 27.37 -27.79
CA PHE A 42 -14.88 26.37 -27.84
C PHE A 42 -16.25 27.02 -27.60
N SER A 43 -16.79 27.63 -28.66
CA SER A 43 -18.20 27.99 -28.72
C SER A 43 -18.98 26.94 -29.55
N SER A 44 -20.08 26.47 -28.95
CA SER A 44 -21.22 25.73 -29.53
C SER A 44 -21.19 24.18 -29.44
N PRO A 45 -22.36 23.51 -29.41
CA PRO A 45 -23.08 23.25 -28.16
C PRO A 45 -23.53 21.78 -28.06
N PHE A 46 -23.03 21.03 -27.08
CA PHE A 46 -23.72 19.82 -26.62
C PHE A 46 -23.67 19.79 -25.10
N ILE A 47 -24.78 20.24 -24.52
CA ILE A 47 -25.09 20.14 -23.10
C ILE A 47 -25.41 18.67 -22.81
N ALA A 48 -24.56 18.03 -22.00
CA ALA A 48 -24.97 16.96 -21.12
C ALA A 48 -24.69 17.42 -19.69
N THR A 49 -25.78 17.64 -18.99
CA THR A 49 -25.90 18.21 -17.65
C THR A 49 -25.11 17.43 -16.60
N PHE A 50 -24.04 18.03 -16.07
CA PHE A 50 -23.55 17.71 -14.73
C PHE A 50 -24.44 18.46 -13.72
N VAL A 51 -25.30 17.73 -13.03
CA VAL A 51 -26.01 18.23 -11.85
C VAL A 51 -24.99 18.33 -10.70
N PRO A 52 -24.76 19.50 -10.08
CA PRO A 52 -24.06 19.56 -8.81
C PRO A 52 -25.06 19.09 -7.74
N TYR A 53 -24.80 17.93 -7.13
CA TYR A 53 -25.54 17.53 -5.95
C TYR A 53 -25.08 18.44 -4.79
N SER A 54 -25.86 19.48 -4.52
CA SER A 54 -25.81 20.22 -3.26
C SER A 54 -26.20 19.26 -2.13
N ILE A 55 -25.22 18.81 -1.35
CA ILE A 55 -25.51 18.26 -0.02
C ILE A 55 -25.47 19.41 0.97
N GLU A 56 -26.67 19.78 1.42
CA GLU A 56 -26.90 20.56 2.63
C GLU A 56 -26.08 20.01 3.79
N GLY A 57 -25.36 20.92 4.44
CA GLY A 57 -24.55 20.60 5.60
C GLY A 57 -25.39 20.07 6.75
N ARG A 58 -25.08 18.84 7.19
CA ARG A 58 -25.11 18.53 8.62
C ARG A 58 -23.72 18.77 9.18
N ARG A 59 -23.55 19.95 9.78
CA ARG A 59 -22.44 20.25 10.68
C ARG A 59 -22.54 19.32 11.88
N HIS A 60 -21.84 18.20 11.84
CA HIS A 60 -21.41 17.57 13.08
C HIS A 60 -20.26 18.42 13.62
N HIS A 61 -20.58 19.23 14.63
CA HIS A 61 -19.61 19.96 15.41
C HIS A 61 -18.72 18.96 16.16
N HIS A 62 -17.67 18.46 15.51
CA HIS A 62 -16.51 17.99 16.24
C HIS A 62 -15.83 19.25 16.78
N HIS A 63 -15.98 19.46 18.08
CA HIS A 63 -15.08 20.33 18.83
C HIS A 63 -13.67 19.78 18.65
N HIS A 64 -12.96 20.27 17.64
CA HIS A 64 -11.52 20.31 17.69
C HIS A 64 -11.16 21.24 18.84
N ASN A 65 -10.94 20.66 20.01
CA ASN A 65 -10.14 21.32 21.02
C ASN A 65 -8.78 21.54 20.38
N LYS A 66 -8.57 22.76 19.92
CA LYS A 66 -7.28 23.27 19.49
C LYS A 66 -6.44 23.26 20.77
N HIS A 67 -5.75 22.14 21.01
CA HIS A 67 -4.74 22.10 22.05
C HIS A 67 -3.72 23.16 21.68
N HIS A 68 -3.74 24.26 22.44
CA HIS A 68 -2.58 25.14 22.53
C HIS A 68 -1.40 24.22 22.85
N SER A 69 -0.51 24.05 21.86
CA SER A 69 0.80 23.46 22.08
C SER A 69 1.58 24.46 22.92
N ASP A 70 1.32 24.41 24.22
CA ASP A 70 2.31 24.75 25.21
C ASP A 70 3.48 23.78 24.97
N GLY A 71 4.71 24.27 24.92
CA GLY A 71 5.91 23.57 24.42
C GLY A 71 6.35 22.33 25.21
N LYS A 72 5.43 21.44 25.57
CA LYS A 72 5.70 20.10 26.05
C LYS A 72 6.18 19.25 24.89
N ILE A 73 7.41 18.73 25.04
CA ILE A 73 7.90 17.60 24.28
C ILE A 73 6.91 16.46 24.53
N VAL A 74 6.00 16.20 23.60
CA VAL A 74 5.15 15.00 23.61
C VAL A 74 6.09 13.85 23.32
N ASN A 75 6.31 12.98 24.31
CA ASN A 75 7.15 11.82 24.13
C ASN A 75 6.42 10.88 23.16
N ILE A 76 7.08 10.54 22.04
CA ILE A 76 6.51 9.82 20.89
C ILE A 76 5.93 8.43 21.26
N CYS A 77 6.21 7.97 22.48
CA CYS A 77 5.81 6.68 23.03
C CYS A 77 4.72 6.76 24.13
N GLU A 78 4.10 7.92 24.37
CA GLU A 78 3.06 8.06 25.43
C GLU A 78 1.71 7.43 25.06
N ASP A 79 1.48 7.07 23.80
CA ASP A 79 0.21 6.51 23.33
C ASP A 79 0.08 4.99 23.55
N PHE A 80 1.09 4.33 24.14
CA PHE A 80 1.02 2.90 24.42
C PHE A 80 0.22 2.59 25.69
N PRO A 81 -0.57 1.50 25.70
CA PRO A 81 -1.14 0.99 26.94
C PRO A 81 0.01 0.67 27.92
N PRO A 82 -0.13 1.05 29.21
CA PRO A 82 0.95 0.91 30.19
C PRO A 82 1.45 -0.53 30.40
N ASP A 83 0.63 -1.54 30.07
CA ASP A 83 0.95 -2.97 30.20
C ASP A 83 1.13 -3.67 28.84
N PHE A 84 1.59 -2.93 27.82
CA PHE A 84 1.84 -3.47 26.49
C PHE A 84 3.34 -3.78 26.28
N PRO A 85 3.69 -4.96 25.73
CA PRO A 85 2.84 -6.08 25.33
C PRO A 85 2.28 -6.87 26.54
N PRO A 86 1.13 -7.55 26.38
CA PRO A 86 0.55 -8.36 27.45
C PRO A 86 1.51 -9.49 27.89
N PRO A 87 1.43 -9.94 29.15
CA PRO A 87 2.27 -11.03 29.65
C PRO A 87 2.14 -12.30 28.80
N ASP A 88 3.28 -12.98 28.64
CA ASP A 88 3.34 -14.26 27.95
C ASP A 88 2.48 -15.34 28.66
N THR A 89 1.92 -16.24 27.85
CA THR A 89 1.15 -17.39 28.31
C THR A 89 1.82 -18.70 27.90
N ASN A 90 1.21 -19.82 28.28
CA ASN A 90 1.68 -21.14 27.85
C ASN A 90 1.53 -21.37 26.34
N THR A 91 0.64 -20.64 25.66
CA THR A 91 0.32 -20.85 24.25
C THR A 91 0.71 -19.68 23.35
N THR A 92 0.89 -18.48 23.93
CA THR A 92 1.06 -17.23 23.17
C THR A 92 2.12 -16.35 23.81
N SER A 93 2.99 -15.77 22.98
CA SER A 93 3.91 -14.70 23.34
C SER A 93 3.67 -13.49 22.43
N THR A 94 3.88 -12.27 22.95
CA THR A 94 3.67 -11.04 22.17
C THR A 94 4.94 -10.19 22.15
N ILE A 95 5.37 -9.79 20.95
CA ILE A 95 6.47 -8.84 20.73
C ILE A 95 5.98 -7.64 19.93
N CYS A 96 6.56 -6.47 20.18
CA CYS A 96 6.13 -5.23 19.54
C CYS A 96 7.15 -4.67 18.53
N VAL A 97 6.63 -4.13 17.42
CA VAL A 97 7.36 -3.42 16.39
C VAL A 97 6.84 -1.98 16.29
N ASP A 98 7.73 -1.01 16.50
CA ASP A 98 7.45 0.41 16.36
C ASP A 98 8.62 1.13 15.70
N ARG A 99 8.38 1.74 14.53
CA ARG A 99 9.41 2.44 13.74
C ARG A 99 10.02 3.65 14.44
N ASN A 100 9.35 4.20 15.45
CA ASN A 100 9.83 5.35 16.22
C ASN A 100 10.66 4.91 17.45
N GLY A 101 10.85 3.60 17.64
CA GLY A 101 11.69 3.05 18.71
C GLY A 101 10.98 2.89 20.06
N CYS A 102 9.65 2.94 20.06
CA CYS A 102 8.86 2.81 21.29
C CYS A 102 8.64 1.36 21.75
N CYS A 103 9.17 0.39 21.01
CA CYS A 103 8.98 -1.04 21.24
C CYS A 103 10.28 -1.84 21.15
N ASN A 104 10.18 -3.17 21.34
CA ASN A 104 11.30 -4.10 21.28
C ASN A 104 12.07 -4.05 19.95
N PHE A 105 11.36 -3.80 18.85
CA PHE A 105 11.89 -3.80 17.49
C PHE A 105 11.46 -2.55 16.74
N THR A 106 12.33 -2.07 15.84
CA THR A 106 12.02 -0.98 14.90
C THR A 106 11.66 -1.46 13.50
N THR A 107 11.95 -2.73 13.19
CA THR A 107 11.65 -3.36 11.89
C THR A 107 10.88 -4.66 12.08
N VAL A 108 10.06 -5.02 11.10
CA VAL A 108 9.27 -6.25 11.12
C VAL A 108 10.17 -7.47 10.97
N GLN A 109 11.19 -7.40 10.10
CA GLN A 109 12.11 -8.52 9.89
C GLN A 109 12.88 -8.88 11.17
N SER A 110 13.37 -7.90 11.93
CA SER A 110 14.10 -8.18 13.18
C SER A 110 13.22 -8.86 14.23
N ALA A 111 11.93 -8.51 14.30
CA ALA A 111 10.97 -9.20 15.13
C ALA A 111 10.74 -10.64 14.67
N VAL A 112 10.58 -10.88 13.36
CA VAL A 112 10.46 -12.24 12.78
C VAL A 112 11.71 -13.09 13.10
N ASP A 113 12.89 -12.50 13.00
CA ASP A 113 14.16 -13.18 13.27
C ASP A 113 14.28 -13.61 14.73
N SER A 114 13.74 -12.82 15.66
CA SER A 114 13.73 -13.11 17.10
C SER A 114 12.84 -14.29 17.52
N VAL A 115 11.84 -14.65 16.69
CA VAL A 115 10.91 -15.74 17.01
C VAL A 115 11.64 -17.07 17.05
N MET A 116 11.42 -17.87 18.10
CA MET A 116 12.04 -19.19 18.21
C MET A 116 11.67 -20.12 17.04
N ASN A 117 12.67 -20.82 16.50
CA ASN A 117 12.45 -21.78 15.42
C ASN A 117 11.60 -22.97 15.92
N PHE A 118 10.67 -23.44 15.09
CA PHE A 118 9.77 -24.57 15.35
C PHE A 118 8.92 -24.41 16.62
N SER A 119 8.64 -23.16 17.01
CA SER A 119 7.82 -22.84 18.18
C SER A 119 6.42 -23.45 18.07
N GLN A 120 6.03 -24.18 19.13
CA GLN A 120 4.64 -24.63 19.32
C GLN A 120 3.76 -23.52 19.91
N LYS A 121 4.36 -22.48 20.48
CA LYS A 121 3.66 -21.28 20.94
C LYS A 121 3.45 -20.32 19.78
N ARG A 122 2.27 -19.69 19.72
CA ARG A 122 1.98 -18.63 18.76
C ARG A 122 2.69 -17.35 19.17
N THR A 123 3.48 -16.77 18.28
CA THR A 123 4.10 -15.45 18.52
C THR A 123 3.29 -14.39 17.78
N ILE A 124 2.71 -13.45 18.54
CA ILE A 124 2.04 -12.28 18.00
C ILE A 124 3.08 -11.17 17.85
N ILE A 125 3.35 -10.82 16.61
CA ILE A 125 4.11 -9.63 16.26
C ILE A 125 3.10 -8.50 16.10
N TRP A 126 3.02 -7.67 17.14
CA TRP A 126 2.22 -6.46 17.11
C TRP A 126 2.96 -5.36 16.38
N ILE A 127 2.39 -4.90 15.28
CA ILE A 127 3.00 -3.92 14.39
C ILE A 127 2.17 -2.63 14.51
N ASN A 128 2.81 -1.57 14.98
CA ASN A 128 2.14 -0.29 15.17
C ASN A 128 1.77 0.38 13.84
N SER A 129 1.00 1.45 13.94
CA SER A 129 0.66 2.28 12.78
C SER A 129 1.93 2.85 12.15
N GLY A 130 2.03 2.76 10.83
CA GLY A 130 3.18 3.23 10.08
C GLY A 130 3.38 2.48 8.77
N ILE A 131 4.19 3.10 7.91
CA ILE A 131 4.76 2.47 6.73
C ILE A 131 6.13 1.90 7.12
N TYR A 132 6.28 0.59 6.94
CA TYR A 132 7.50 -0.17 7.14
C TYR A 132 8.08 -0.52 5.77
N TYR A 133 9.05 0.27 5.32
CA TYR A 133 9.69 0.08 4.02
C TYR A 133 10.84 -0.92 4.13
N GLU A 134 10.52 -2.21 4.01
CA GLU A 134 11.45 -3.33 4.17
C GLU A 134 10.94 -4.58 3.45
N LYS A 135 11.86 -5.48 3.05
CA LYS A 135 11.48 -6.84 2.66
C LYS A 135 11.35 -7.71 3.89
N VAL A 136 10.26 -8.47 3.98
CA VAL A 136 10.03 -9.41 5.09
C VAL A 136 9.94 -10.83 4.56
N THR A 137 10.70 -11.75 5.15
CA THR A 137 10.63 -13.18 4.86
C THR A 137 10.37 -13.97 6.14
N VAL A 138 9.23 -14.67 6.18
CA VAL A 138 8.85 -15.60 7.25
C VAL A 138 9.19 -17.01 6.80
N LEU A 139 10.36 -17.50 7.22
CA LEU A 139 10.89 -18.81 6.79
C LEU A 139 10.04 -19.98 7.31
N LYS A 140 10.12 -21.12 6.62
CA LYS A 140 9.31 -22.33 6.92
C LYS A 140 9.42 -22.83 8.36
N TYR A 141 10.57 -22.61 9.00
CA TYR A 141 10.83 -23.00 10.38
C TYR A 141 10.37 -21.96 11.42
N LYS A 142 9.87 -20.79 11.00
CA LYS A 142 9.31 -19.75 11.88
C LYS A 142 7.78 -19.91 12.02
N GLN A 143 7.34 -21.04 12.57
CA GLN A 143 5.92 -21.45 12.63
C GLN A 143 5.07 -20.64 13.61
N ASN A 144 3.75 -20.66 13.40
CA ASN A 144 2.75 -20.08 14.32
C ASN A 144 2.94 -18.57 14.58
N ILE A 145 3.32 -17.81 13.56
CA ILE A 145 3.44 -16.35 13.68
C ILE A 145 2.10 -15.68 13.35
N THR A 146 1.76 -14.65 14.11
CA THR A 146 0.69 -13.70 13.78
C THR A 146 1.31 -12.32 13.54
N PHE A 147 0.98 -11.68 12.42
CA PHE A 147 1.13 -10.24 12.25
C PHE A 147 -0.17 -9.56 12.65
N GLN A 148 -0.10 -8.64 13.61
CA GLN A 148 -1.24 -7.85 14.07
C GLN A 148 -0.95 -6.38 13.83
N GLY A 149 -1.54 -5.79 12.79
CA GLY A 149 -1.50 -4.35 12.55
C GLY A 149 -2.61 -3.59 13.27
N GLN A 150 -2.64 -2.26 13.10
CA GLN A 150 -3.63 -1.37 13.70
C GLN A 150 -4.81 -1.04 12.78
N GLY A 151 -4.76 -1.52 11.54
CA GLY A 151 -5.72 -1.22 10.47
C GLY A 151 -5.03 -1.32 9.11
N TYR A 152 -5.72 -1.86 8.10
CA TYR A 152 -5.11 -1.96 6.76
C TYR A 152 -4.81 -0.58 6.14
N THR A 153 -5.50 0.48 6.58
CA THR A 153 -5.21 1.86 6.14
C THR A 153 -4.13 2.55 6.97
N SER A 154 -3.73 1.99 8.13
CA SER A 154 -2.79 2.65 9.07
C SER A 154 -1.46 1.90 9.24
N THR A 155 -1.41 0.60 8.98
CA THR A 155 -0.20 -0.22 9.07
C THR A 155 0.08 -0.91 7.74
N ALA A 156 1.27 -0.70 7.17
CA ALA A 156 1.66 -1.30 5.89
C ALA A 156 3.13 -1.73 5.86
N ILE A 157 3.40 -2.92 5.29
CA ILE A 157 4.74 -3.35 4.90
C ILE A 157 4.87 -3.14 3.39
N VAL A 158 5.92 -2.45 2.97
CA VAL A 158 6.08 -1.91 1.63
C VAL A 158 7.47 -2.23 1.06
N TRP A 159 7.51 -2.69 -0.18
CA TRP A 159 8.73 -2.76 -0.98
C TRP A 159 8.44 -2.42 -2.46
N ASN A 160 9.43 -2.49 -3.34
CA ASN A 160 9.29 -2.07 -4.74
C ASN A 160 10.04 -2.95 -5.76
N ASP A 161 10.31 -4.21 -5.43
CA ASP A 161 10.96 -5.12 -6.37
C ASP A 161 10.03 -5.48 -7.54
N THR A 162 10.62 -5.60 -8.72
CA THR A 162 10.00 -6.19 -9.91
C THR A 162 10.64 -7.54 -10.20
N ALA A 163 10.01 -8.39 -11.01
CA ALA A 163 10.61 -9.63 -11.47
C ALA A 163 11.98 -9.39 -12.12
N LYS A 164 12.16 -8.26 -12.80
CA LYS A 164 13.45 -7.88 -13.37
C LYS A 164 14.49 -7.56 -12.29
N SER A 165 14.14 -6.81 -11.24
CA SER A 165 15.10 -6.48 -10.16
C SER A 165 15.42 -7.68 -9.27
N SER A 166 14.49 -8.62 -9.13
CA SER A 166 14.61 -9.78 -8.25
C SER A 166 14.97 -11.09 -8.96
N ASN A 167 15.26 -11.06 -10.27
CA ASN A 167 15.56 -12.24 -11.08
C ASN A 167 14.42 -13.29 -11.09
N GLY A 168 13.18 -12.82 -11.16
CA GLY A 168 11.95 -13.59 -11.32
C GLY A 168 10.83 -13.13 -10.41
N THR A 169 9.57 -13.28 -10.87
CA THR A 169 8.35 -12.92 -10.13
C THR A 169 8.31 -13.53 -8.73
N PHE A 170 8.74 -14.78 -8.59
CA PHE A 170 8.73 -15.50 -7.31
C PHE A 170 9.54 -14.81 -6.19
N TYR A 171 10.51 -13.97 -6.55
CA TYR A 171 11.41 -13.31 -5.62
C TYR A 171 11.08 -11.82 -5.42
N SER A 172 10.12 -11.27 -6.17
CA SER A 172 9.74 -9.84 -6.10
C SER A 172 8.81 -9.51 -4.94
N GLY A 173 8.38 -10.52 -4.18
CA GLY A 173 7.51 -10.37 -3.01
C GLY A 173 8.06 -9.39 -1.99
N SER A 174 7.29 -8.35 -1.66
CA SER A 174 7.60 -7.44 -0.55
C SER A 174 7.57 -8.21 0.78
N VAL A 175 6.59 -9.11 0.92
CA VAL A 175 6.54 -10.11 1.98
C VAL A 175 6.53 -11.52 1.39
N GLN A 176 7.33 -12.42 1.95
CA GLN A 176 7.38 -13.84 1.56
C GLN A 176 7.10 -14.72 2.78
N VAL A 177 5.98 -15.45 2.76
CA VAL A 177 5.53 -16.31 3.85
C VAL A 177 5.65 -17.77 3.45
N PHE A 178 6.70 -18.42 3.95
CA PHE A 178 6.93 -19.86 3.78
C PHE A 178 6.45 -20.69 4.99
N SER A 179 6.00 -20.01 6.05
CA SER A 179 5.63 -20.59 7.33
C SER A 179 4.19 -21.07 7.40
N ASN A 180 3.98 -22.25 7.98
CA ASN A 180 2.65 -22.79 8.22
C ASN A 180 1.95 -22.11 9.40
N SER A 181 0.62 -22.10 9.36
CA SER A 181 -0.24 -21.51 10.40
C SER A 181 0.02 -20.01 10.60
N PHE A 182 0.47 -19.32 9.55
CA PHE A 182 0.67 -17.87 9.56
C PHE A 182 -0.68 -17.14 9.64
N ILE A 183 -0.76 -16.09 10.44
CA ILE A 183 -1.93 -15.24 10.53
C ILE A 183 -1.52 -13.80 10.26
N ALA A 184 -2.31 -13.06 9.48
CA ALA A 184 -2.21 -11.61 9.41
C ALA A 184 -3.57 -10.98 9.69
N LYS A 185 -3.57 -9.90 10.48
CA LYS A 185 -4.77 -9.14 10.81
C LYS A 185 -4.52 -7.65 10.68
N ASN A 186 -5.46 -6.93 10.08
CA ASN A 186 -5.51 -5.47 10.10
C ASN A 186 -4.19 -4.81 9.63
N ILE A 187 -3.58 -5.34 8.57
CA ILE A 187 -2.31 -4.87 8.03
C ILE A 187 -2.35 -4.92 6.50
N SER A 188 -1.60 -4.02 5.86
CA SER A 188 -1.42 -4.01 4.42
C SER A 188 -0.07 -4.54 3.97
N PHE A 189 -0.09 -5.26 2.85
CA PHE A 189 1.08 -5.68 2.10
C PHE A 189 1.07 -4.95 0.76
N MET A 190 2.16 -4.24 0.44
CA MET A 190 2.20 -3.40 -0.75
C MET A 190 3.48 -3.60 -1.54
N ASN A 191 3.35 -3.70 -2.87
CA ASN A 191 4.46 -3.48 -3.79
C ASN A 191 4.21 -2.16 -4.55
N VAL A 192 5.11 -1.19 -4.35
CA VAL A 192 5.03 0.15 -4.95
C VAL A 192 5.99 0.32 -6.13
N ALA A 193 6.37 -0.77 -6.79
CA ALA A 193 7.05 -0.70 -8.08
C ALA A 193 6.23 0.14 -9.08
N PRO A 194 6.88 0.83 -10.02
CA PRO A 194 6.18 1.61 -11.04
C PRO A 194 5.15 0.76 -11.79
N ILE A 195 3.95 1.32 -12.01
CA ILE A 195 2.90 0.65 -12.79
C ILE A 195 3.42 0.42 -14.21
N PRO A 196 3.42 -0.82 -14.72
CA PRO A 196 3.96 -1.11 -16.05
C PRO A 196 3.13 -0.50 -17.17
N SER A 197 3.82 -0.10 -18.24
CA SER A 197 3.20 0.15 -19.54
C SER A 197 2.85 -1.17 -20.24
N PRO A 198 1.84 -1.19 -21.13
CA PRO A 198 1.53 -2.38 -21.90
C PRO A 198 2.75 -2.90 -22.67
N GLY A 199 3.11 -4.18 -22.45
CA GLY A 199 4.25 -4.85 -23.10
C GLY A 199 5.57 -4.79 -22.33
N ASP A 200 5.62 -4.16 -21.16
CA ASP A 200 6.81 -4.16 -20.32
C ASP A 200 7.21 -5.57 -19.88
N VAL A 201 8.49 -5.90 -20.06
CA VAL A 201 9.06 -7.22 -19.71
C VAL A 201 9.65 -7.17 -18.30
N GLY A 202 9.21 -8.10 -17.45
CA GLY A 202 9.76 -8.27 -16.10
C GLY A 202 9.22 -7.28 -15.07
N ALA A 203 8.08 -6.65 -15.33
CA ALA A 203 7.48 -5.64 -14.44
C ALA A 203 6.51 -6.21 -13.39
N GLN A 204 6.36 -7.54 -13.32
CA GLN A 204 5.57 -8.20 -12.29
C GLN A 204 6.10 -7.84 -10.90
N ALA A 205 5.21 -7.48 -9.98
CA ALA A 205 5.61 -6.87 -8.71
C ALA A 205 4.72 -7.38 -7.57
N VAL A 206 5.20 -8.40 -6.87
CA VAL A 206 4.41 -9.12 -5.85
C VAL A 206 4.39 -8.34 -4.54
N ALA A 207 3.21 -8.07 -4.00
CA ALA A 207 3.03 -7.49 -2.67
C ALA A 207 3.31 -8.54 -1.59
N ILE A 208 2.70 -9.71 -1.72
CA ILE A 208 2.96 -10.83 -0.83
C ILE A 208 2.87 -12.17 -1.57
N ARG A 209 3.79 -13.08 -1.22
CA ARG A 209 3.77 -14.48 -1.63
C ARG A 209 3.51 -15.37 -0.43
N ILE A 210 2.59 -16.32 -0.57
CA ILE A 210 2.17 -17.22 0.52
C ILE A 210 2.29 -18.67 0.04
N SER A 211 3.19 -19.44 0.66
CA SER A 211 3.39 -20.85 0.34
C SER A 211 3.28 -21.78 1.55
N GLY A 212 3.04 -21.23 2.74
CA GLY A 212 2.85 -21.98 3.97
C GLY A 212 1.39 -22.40 4.16
N ASP A 213 1.15 -23.64 4.59
CA ASP A 213 -0.20 -24.18 4.71
C ASP A 213 -0.95 -23.60 5.93
N GLN A 214 -2.29 -23.54 5.84
CA GLN A 214 -3.20 -23.03 6.89
C GLN A 214 -2.98 -21.56 7.24
N ALA A 215 -2.74 -20.72 6.24
CA ALA A 215 -2.63 -19.27 6.44
C ALA A 215 -4.02 -18.60 6.55
N PHE A 216 -4.14 -17.60 7.42
CA PHE A 216 -5.38 -16.86 7.62
C PHE A 216 -5.13 -15.34 7.59
N PHE A 217 -5.96 -14.63 6.85
CA PHE A 217 -5.91 -13.18 6.68
C PHE A 217 -7.27 -12.58 7.05
N LEU A 218 -7.29 -11.59 7.95
CA LEU A 218 -8.51 -10.91 8.39
C LEU A 218 -8.35 -9.39 8.32
N GLY A 219 -9.22 -8.71 7.58
CA GLY A 219 -9.18 -7.25 7.51
C GLY A 219 -7.87 -6.71 6.90
N CYS A 220 -7.22 -7.48 6.03
CA CYS A 220 -5.92 -7.14 5.45
C CYS A 220 -6.08 -6.44 4.09
N GLY A 221 -5.10 -5.60 3.76
CA GLY A 221 -4.99 -4.94 2.46
C GLY A 221 -3.86 -5.52 1.61
N PHE A 222 -4.08 -5.64 0.31
CA PHE A 222 -3.09 -6.14 -0.65
C PHE A 222 -3.06 -5.19 -1.83
N PHE A 223 -1.93 -4.52 -2.05
CA PHE A 223 -1.84 -3.45 -3.05
C PHE A 223 -0.66 -3.66 -3.98
N GLY A 224 -0.93 -3.63 -5.28
CA GLY A 224 0.09 -3.66 -6.31
C GLY A 224 -0.50 -3.34 -7.68
N ALA A 225 0.22 -3.74 -8.71
CA ALA A 225 -0.24 -3.70 -10.09
C ALA A 225 -0.34 -5.15 -10.62
N GLN A 226 0.60 -5.56 -11.47
CA GLN A 226 0.68 -6.93 -11.97
C GLN A 226 1.22 -7.88 -10.90
N ASP A 227 0.58 -9.04 -10.74
CA ASP A 227 0.98 -10.14 -9.83
C ASP A 227 0.94 -9.76 -8.33
N THR A 228 -0.04 -8.97 -7.91
CA THR A 228 -0.11 -8.42 -6.53
C THR A 228 -0.07 -9.48 -5.43
N LEU A 229 -0.98 -10.47 -5.46
CA LEU A 229 -1.10 -11.54 -4.47
C LEU A 229 -0.69 -12.87 -5.10
N HIS A 230 0.49 -13.36 -4.72
CA HIS A 230 0.96 -14.68 -5.12
C HIS A 230 0.54 -15.73 -4.09
N ASP A 231 -0.66 -16.28 -4.32
CA ASP A 231 -1.28 -17.36 -3.58
C ASP A 231 -0.69 -18.74 -4.00
N ASP A 232 0.62 -18.91 -3.77
CA ASP A 232 1.48 -19.97 -4.35
C ASP A 232 0.94 -21.38 -4.11
N ARG A 233 0.81 -21.81 -2.85
CA ARG A 233 0.33 -23.16 -2.48
C ARG A 233 -0.12 -23.22 -1.03
N GLY A 234 -0.95 -24.21 -0.72
CA GLY A 234 -1.45 -24.46 0.64
C GLY A 234 -2.95 -24.23 0.73
N ARG A 235 -3.49 -24.24 1.95
CA ARG A 235 -4.88 -23.87 2.25
C ARG A 235 -4.90 -22.52 2.92
N HIS A 236 -5.53 -21.54 2.29
CA HIS A 236 -5.58 -20.18 2.83
C HIS A 236 -7.02 -19.69 2.94
N TYR A 237 -7.23 -18.79 3.89
CA TYR A 237 -8.52 -18.17 4.12
C TYR A 237 -8.35 -16.66 4.25
N PHE A 238 -9.03 -15.92 3.39
CA PHE A 238 -9.02 -14.46 3.36
C PHE A 238 -10.43 -13.99 3.72
N LYS A 239 -10.56 -13.30 4.84
CA LYS A 239 -11.82 -12.78 5.34
C LYS A 239 -11.77 -11.26 5.46
N ASP A 240 -12.77 -10.58 4.90
CA ASP A 240 -12.91 -9.13 4.96
C ASP A 240 -11.65 -8.38 4.47
N CYS A 241 -10.97 -8.96 3.47
CA CYS A 241 -9.74 -8.42 2.89
C CYS A 241 -10.03 -7.55 1.66
N TYR A 242 -9.20 -6.54 1.44
CA TYR A 242 -9.20 -5.72 0.22
C TYR A 242 -7.98 -6.05 -0.64
N ILE A 243 -8.20 -6.43 -1.90
CA ILE A 243 -7.13 -6.79 -2.85
C ILE A 243 -7.26 -5.91 -4.09
N GLN A 244 -6.18 -5.21 -4.43
CA GLN A 244 -6.10 -4.30 -5.57
C GLN A 244 -4.89 -4.64 -6.45
N GLY A 245 -5.14 -4.81 -7.75
CA GLY A 245 -4.10 -4.86 -8.76
C GLY A 245 -4.66 -4.77 -10.18
N SER A 246 -3.84 -5.10 -11.18
CA SER A 246 -4.21 -5.03 -12.60
C SER A 246 -4.25 -6.41 -13.25
N ILE A 247 -3.11 -6.90 -13.75
CA ILE A 247 -2.98 -8.18 -14.46
C ILE A 247 -2.63 -9.27 -13.44
N ASP A 248 -3.33 -10.40 -13.50
CA ASP A 248 -3.08 -11.59 -12.67
C ASP A 248 -2.89 -11.27 -11.17
N PHE A 249 -3.65 -10.28 -10.68
CA PHE A 249 -3.40 -9.70 -9.37
C PHE A 249 -3.69 -10.65 -8.19
N ILE A 250 -4.37 -11.77 -8.46
CA ILE A 250 -4.41 -12.96 -7.59
C ILE A 250 -4.03 -14.14 -8.47
N PHE A 251 -2.94 -14.84 -8.14
CA PHE A 251 -2.45 -15.96 -8.92
C PHE A 251 -1.70 -16.99 -8.06
N GLY A 252 -1.61 -18.24 -8.54
CA GLY A 252 -0.92 -19.34 -7.86
C GLY A 252 -1.71 -20.64 -7.93
N ASN A 253 -1.39 -21.59 -7.04
CA ASN A 253 -1.96 -22.94 -7.01
C ASN A 253 -2.46 -23.35 -5.61
N ALA A 254 -2.73 -22.38 -4.73
CA ALA A 254 -3.33 -22.63 -3.43
C ALA A 254 -4.82 -23.01 -3.53
N ARG A 255 -5.32 -23.62 -2.45
CA ARG A 255 -6.73 -23.93 -2.23
C ARG A 255 -7.29 -22.91 -1.26
N SER A 256 -7.82 -21.82 -1.79
CA SER A 256 -8.14 -20.65 -1.00
C SER A 256 -9.63 -20.33 -0.98
N LEU A 257 -10.12 -19.82 0.16
CA LEU A 257 -11.44 -19.23 0.30
C LEU A 257 -11.30 -17.72 0.52
N TYR A 258 -12.06 -16.94 -0.25
CA TYR A 258 -12.17 -15.49 -0.12
C TYR A 258 -13.61 -15.16 0.29
N GLU A 259 -13.78 -14.53 1.45
CA GLU A 259 -15.09 -14.24 2.04
C GLU A 259 -15.20 -12.77 2.45
N VAL A 260 -16.38 -12.19 2.20
CA VAL A 260 -16.77 -10.85 2.65
C VAL A 260 -18.02 -11.02 3.50
N THR A 261 -18.03 -10.41 4.69
CA THR A 261 -19.19 -10.41 5.61
C THR A 261 -19.85 -9.05 5.75
#